data_AF-A0A497GAG7-F1
#
_entry.id   AF-A0A497GAG7-F1
#
_cell.length_a   1.000
_cell.length_b   1.000
_cell.length_c   1.000
_cell.angle_alpha   90.00
_cell.angle_beta   90.00
_cell.angle_gamma   90.00
#
_symmetry.space_group_name_H-M   'P 1'
#
loop_
_entity.id
_entity.type
_entity.pdbx_description
1 polymer ?
#
loop_
_entity_poly.entity_id
_entity_poly.type
_entity_poly.pdbx_seq_one_letter_code
_entity_poly.pdbx_strand_id
1 'polypeptide(L)'
;PSMYDPEYDVFLQSVKTAIFFNEWVEEKDDDFMLEQYNVTPGESRAKLDIADWLVYASIELCRVLGFREIIKELNKTRLRLKHGAKEELLPLLRLKGIGRVRARRMYNNKIRDLGEVKEVDYVKLAQIIGKKVALDVKKQVGQDFSKVKVKENKRKGQISLNDY
;
A
#
# COMPACT_ATOMS: atom_id res chain seq x y z
N PRO A 1 26.46 6.89 19.65
CA PRO A 1 26.73 8.07 20.51
C PRO A 1 26.20 7.90 21.92
N SER A 2 27.02 8.24 22.91
CA SER A 2 26.61 8.43 24.31
C SER A 2 25.68 9.65 24.41
N MET A 3 24.91 9.73 25.50
CA MET A 3 24.03 10.90 25.77
C MET A 3 24.78 12.23 25.89
N TYR A 4 26.10 12.18 26.09
CA TYR A 4 26.95 13.35 26.25
C TYR A 4 27.68 13.72 24.94
N ASP A 5 27.53 12.90 23.90
CA ASP A 5 28.16 13.16 22.60
C ASP A 5 27.37 14.26 21.87
N PRO A 6 28.04 15.23 21.21
CA PRO A 6 27.36 16.27 20.43
C PRO A 6 26.43 15.72 19.34
N GLU A 7 26.71 14.54 18.80
CA GLU A 7 25.90 13.89 17.76
C GLU A 7 24.65 13.19 18.30
N TYR A 8 24.45 13.13 19.62
CA TYR A 8 23.34 12.39 20.23
C TYR A 8 21.97 12.91 19.76
N ASP A 9 21.79 14.22 19.70
CA ASP A 9 20.54 14.83 19.25
C ASP A 9 20.24 14.51 17.78
N VAL A 10 21.27 14.54 16.93
CA VAL A 10 21.15 14.18 15.50
C VAL A 10 20.78 12.71 15.36
N PHE A 11 21.39 11.84 16.16
CA PHE A 11 21.04 10.42 16.20
C PHE A 11 19.58 10.22 16.62
N LEU A 12 19.09 10.89 17.67
CA LEU A 12 17.68 10.80 18.08
C LEU A 12 16.71 11.27 17.00
N GLN A 13 17.04 12.34 16.27
CA GLN A 13 16.24 12.79 15.12
C GLN A 13 16.20 11.75 14.00
N SER A 14 17.32 11.06 13.74
CA SER A 14 17.36 9.96 12.77
C SER A 14 16.47 8.79 13.19
N VAL A 15 16.47 8.43 14.48
CA VAL A 15 15.62 7.36 15.04
C VAL A 15 14.15 7.75 14.93
N LYS A 16 13.77 8.98 15.31
CA LYS A 16 12.39 9.48 15.14
C LYS A 16 11.94 9.37 13.69
N THR A 17 12.81 9.72 12.74
CA THR A 17 12.51 9.64 11.31
C THR A 17 12.37 8.20 10.83
N ALA A 18 13.20 7.27 11.34
CA ALA A 18 13.09 5.85 11.04
C ALA A 18 11.76 5.26 11.54
N ILE A 19 11.33 5.63 12.76
CA ILE A 19 10.05 5.21 13.33
C ILE A 19 8.89 5.75 12.47
N PHE A 20 8.93 7.02 12.06
CA PHE A 20 7.93 7.59 11.15
C PHE A 20 7.78 6.75 9.86
N PHE A 21 8.89 6.37 9.22
CA PHE A 21 8.84 5.52 8.03
C PHE A 21 8.32 4.12 8.34
N ASN A 22 8.63 3.57 9.50
CA ASN A 22 8.10 2.29 9.95
C ASN A 22 6.57 2.34 10.09
N GLU A 23 6.03 3.35 10.77
CA GLU A 23 4.57 3.53 10.89
C GLU A 23 3.90 3.71 9.53
N TRP A 24 4.56 4.40 8.60
CA TRP A 24 4.05 4.59 7.24
C TRP A 24 3.90 3.24 6.49
N VAL A 25 4.92 2.39 6.56
CA VAL A 25 4.87 1.05 5.93
C VAL A 25 4.02 0.04 6.71
N GLU A 26 3.66 0.36 7.94
CA GLU A 26 2.66 -0.36 8.74
C GLU A 26 1.23 0.15 8.53
N GLU A 27 1.02 1.00 7.51
CA GLU A 27 -0.26 1.50 7.01
C GLU A 27 -0.99 2.48 7.93
N LYS A 28 -0.24 3.24 8.75
CA LYS A 28 -0.80 4.41 9.41
C LYS A 28 -1.15 5.50 8.39
N ASP A 29 -2.26 6.18 8.64
CA ASP A 29 -2.75 7.26 7.78
C ASP A 29 -2.06 8.59 8.09
N ASP A 30 -2.31 9.58 7.24
CA ASP A 30 -1.71 10.90 7.39
C ASP A 30 -2.21 11.63 8.64
N ASP A 31 -3.41 11.33 9.12
CA ASP A 31 -3.97 11.89 10.37
C ASP A 31 -3.16 11.41 11.57
N PHE A 32 -2.86 10.11 11.64
CA PHE A 32 -1.94 9.57 12.65
C PHE A 32 -0.55 10.22 12.58
N MET A 33 -0.02 10.44 11.36
CA MET A 33 1.28 11.08 11.19
C MET A 33 1.30 12.52 11.71
N LEU A 34 0.23 13.26 11.47
CA LEU A 34 0.06 14.62 11.96
C LEU A 34 -0.01 14.64 13.48
N GLU A 35 -0.80 13.77 14.09
CA GLU A 35 -0.98 13.74 15.55
C GLU A 35 0.28 13.31 16.30
N GLN A 36 0.97 12.25 15.83
CA GLN A 36 2.09 11.66 16.57
C GLN A 36 3.43 12.35 16.28
N TYR A 37 3.62 12.87 15.06
CA TYR A 37 4.90 13.41 14.64
C TYR A 37 4.86 14.90 14.29
N ASN A 38 3.67 15.52 14.29
CA ASN A 38 3.45 16.89 13.82
C ASN A 38 3.95 17.07 12.37
N VAL A 39 3.68 16.08 11.51
CA VAL A 39 4.08 16.06 10.10
C VAL A 39 2.84 16.13 9.23
N THR A 40 2.77 17.16 8.38
CA THR A 40 1.66 17.35 7.44
C THR A 40 1.77 16.41 6.23
N PRO A 41 0.68 16.17 5.48
CA PRO A 41 0.72 15.31 4.29
C PRO A 41 1.73 15.76 3.22
N GLY A 42 1.98 17.06 3.11
CA GLY A 42 2.98 17.61 2.19
C GLY A 42 4.40 17.25 2.60
N GLU A 43 4.71 17.39 3.89
CA GLU A 43 6.01 17.02 4.46
C GLU A 43 6.24 15.51 4.42
N SER A 44 5.20 14.70 4.67
CA SER A 44 5.25 13.24 4.52
C SER A 44 5.70 12.85 3.11
N ARG A 45 5.11 13.46 2.08
CA ARG A 45 5.51 13.21 0.68
C ARG A 45 6.96 13.61 0.42
N ALA A 46 7.37 14.80 0.84
CA ALA A 46 8.75 15.24 0.67
C ALA A 46 9.75 14.29 1.35
N LYS A 47 9.45 13.82 2.56
CA LYS A 47 10.27 12.82 3.28
C LYS A 47 10.33 11.50 2.52
N LEU A 48 9.21 11.03 1.98
CA LEU A 48 9.14 9.78 1.21
C LEU A 48 9.91 9.86 -0.11
N ASP A 49 9.86 11.01 -0.81
CA ASP A 49 10.61 11.23 -2.04
C ASP A 49 12.13 11.19 -1.78
N ILE A 50 12.57 11.83 -0.69
CA ILE A 50 13.97 11.77 -0.24
C ILE A 50 14.35 10.34 0.12
N ALA A 51 13.49 9.62 0.85
CA ALA A 51 13.74 8.22 1.22
C ALA A 51 13.84 7.30 0.01
N ASP A 52 12.99 7.48 -1.01
CA ASP A 52 13.06 6.70 -2.25
C ASP A 52 14.41 6.88 -2.94
N TRP A 53 14.89 8.13 -3.02
CA TRP A 53 16.19 8.44 -3.60
C TRP A 53 17.35 7.85 -2.78
N LEU A 54 17.32 7.97 -1.45
CA LEU A 54 18.37 7.42 -0.57
C LEU A 54 18.42 5.89 -0.64
N VAL A 55 17.27 5.22 -0.64
CA VAL A 55 17.20 3.76 -0.77
C VAL A 55 17.67 3.33 -2.15
N TYR A 56 17.32 4.06 -3.21
CA TYR A 56 17.86 3.81 -4.55
C TYR A 56 19.38 3.95 -4.60
N ALA A 57 19.94 5.05 -4.09
CA ALA A 57 21.39 5.24 -4.02
C ALA A 57 22.08 4.11 -3.24
N SER A 58 21.47 3.68 -2.13
CA SER A 58 21.96 2.55 -1.33
C SER A 58 21.97 1.23 -2.11
N ILE A 59 20.95 0.99 -2.95
CA ILE A 59 20.92 -0.18 -3.85
C ILE A 59 22.06 -0.13 -4.85
N GLU A 60 22.31 1.02 -5.49
CA GLU A 60 23.42 1.16 -6.44
C GLU A 60 24.78 0.97 -5.76
N LEU A 61 24.98 1.52 -4.56
CA LEU A 61 26.19 1.28 -3.78
C LEU A 61 26.36 -0.21 -3.44
N CYS A 62 25.29 -0.89 -3.03
CA CYS A 62 25.35 -2.34 -2.77
C CYS A 62 25.73 -3.14 -4.02
N ARG A 63 25.31 -2.71 -5.22
CA ARG A 63 25.72 -3.36 -6.48
C ARG A 63 27.22 -3.23 -6.73
N VAL A 64 27.76 -2.02 -6.52
CA VAL A 64 29.20 -1.75 -6.69
C VAL A 64 30.03 -2.51 -5.67
N LEU A 65 29.58 -2.57 -4.41
CA LEU A 65 30.27 -3.26 -3.31
C LEU A 65 30.06 -4.79 -3.31
N GLY A 66 29.19 -5.32 -4.18
CA GLY A 66 28.92 -6.75 -4.27
C GLY A 66 27.98 -7.32 -3.20
N PHE A 67 27.27 -6.48 -2.44
CA PHE A 67 26.34 -6.89 -1.38
C PHE A 67 24.97 -7.35 -1.92
N ARG A 68 24.98 -8.44 -2.70
CA ARG A 68 23.79 -8.92 -3.43
C ARG A 68 22.60 -9.30 -2.55
N GLU A 69 22.87 -9.89 -1.38
CA GLU A 69 21.82 -10.32 -0.45
C GLU A 69 20.98 -9.13 0.08
N ILE A 70 21.63 -7.99 0.32
CA ILE A 70 20.98 -6.79 0.88
C ILE A 70 20.09 -6.10 -0.16
N ILE A 71 20.44 -6.21 -1.45
CA ILE A 71 19.69 -5.58 -2.55
C ILE A 71 18.24 -6.04 -2.58
N LYS A 72 17.96 -7.32 -2.29
CA LYS A 72 16.60 -7.86 -2.29
C LYS A 72 15.74 -7.17 -1.24
N GLU A 73 16.26 -7.04 -0.02
CA GLU A 73 15.53 -6.40 1.08
C GLU A 73 15.40 -4.89 0.86
N LEU A 74 16.40 -4.22 0.30
CA LEU A 74 16.29 -2.80 -0.06
C LEU A 74 15.22 -2.53 -1.13
N ASN A 75 15.15 -3.37 -2.18
CA ASN A 75 14.10 -3.23 -3.21
C ASN A 75 12.70 -3.42 -2.62
N LYS A 76 12.54 -4.39 -1.72
CA LYS A 76 11.29 -4.63 -1.02
C LYS A 76 10.91 -3.43 -0.15
N THR A 77 11.86 -2.93 0.66
CA THR A 77 11.66 -1.75 1.52
C THR A 77 11.30 -0.52 0.70
N ARG A 78 11.98 -0.29 -0.43
CA ARG A 78 11.68 0.79 -1.36
C ARG A 78 10.23 0.73 -1.85
N LEU A 79 9.75 -0.46 -2.22
CA LEU A 79 8.38 -0.65 -2.69
C LEU A 79 7.36 -0.43 -1.57
N ARG A 80 7.65 -0.90 -0.35
CA ARG A 80 6.81 -0.64 0.84
C ARG A 80 6.72 0.85 1.16
N LEU A 81 7.85 1.56 1.14
CA LEU A 81 7.90 3.02 1.35
C LEU A 81 7.10 3.76 0.29
N LYS A 82 7.27 3.42 -0.98
CA LYS A 82 6.55 4.04 -2.10
C LYS A 82 5.03 3.96 -1.95
N HIS A 83 4.52 2.84 -1.45
CA HIS A 83 3.08 2.60 -1.35
C HIS A 83 2.50 2.83 0.04
N GLY A 84 3.33 2.95 1.08
CA GLY A 84 2.89 3.02 2.47
C GLY A 84 2.09 1.79 2.87
N ALA A 85 2.66 0.62 2.59
CA ALA A 85 1.97 -0.65 2.73
C ALA A 85 2.88 -1.76 3.27
N LYS A 86 2.25 -2.71 3.96
CA LYS A 86 2.94 -3.91 4.43
C LYS A 86 3.27 -4.85 3.27
N GLU A 87 4.21 -5.76 3.52
CA GLU A 87 4.75 -6.67 2.51
C GLU A 87 3.66 -7.54 1.85
N GLU A 88 2.65 -7.97 2.61
CA GLU A 88 1.59 -8.83 2.10
C GLU A 88 0.69 -8.17 1.04
N LEU A 89 0.70 -6.83 0.94
CA LEU A 89 -0.08 -6.10 -0.04
C LEU A 89 0.65 -5.86 -1.36
N LEU A 90 1.98 -6.08 -1.41
CA LEU A 90 2.81 -5.81 -2.57
C LEU A 90 2.32 -6.50 -3.86
N PRO A 91 1.83 -7.76 -3.84
CA PRO A 91 1.28 -8.39 -5.04
C PRO A 91 0.12 -7.59 -5.64
N LEU A 92 -0.79 -7.08 -4.80
CA LEU A 92 -1.98 -6.33 -5.23
C LEU A 92 -1.65 -4.92 -5.72
N LEU A 93 -0.64 -4.28 -5.14
CA LEU A 93 -0.20 -2.92 -5.49
C LEU A 93 0.43 -2.83 -6.89
N ARG A 94 0.73 -3.96 -7.52
CA ARG A 94 1.13 -4.04 -8.94
C ARG A 94 -0.01 -3.66 -9.90
N LEU A 95 -1.26 -3.75 -9.44
CA LEU A 95 -2.44 -3.42 -10.24
C LEU A 95 -2.62 -1.91 -10.31
N LYS A 96 -2.71 -1.38 -11.53
CA LYS A 96 -2.98 0.04 -11.75
C LYS A 96 -4.36 0.39 -11.17
N GLY A 97 -4.42 1.50 -10.42
CA GLY A 97 -5.65 1.96 -9.76
C GLY A 97 -5.90 1.34 -8.37
N ILE A 98 -5.02 0.46 -7.90
CA ILE A 98 -5.05 -0.09 -6.54
C ILE A 98 -3.97 0.61 -5.69
N GLY A 99 -4.40 1.40 -4.71
CA GLY A 99 -3.54 1.94 -3.65
C GLY A 99 -3.68 1.16 -2.35
N ARG A 100 -2.95 1.56 -1.30
CA ARG A 100 -2.91 0.85 0.01
C ARG A 100 -4.29 0.53 0.58
N VAL A 101 -5.22 1.49 0.56
CA VAL A 101 -6.57 1.32 1.14
C VAL A 101 -7.37 0.23 0.40
N ARG A 102 -7.33 0.24 -0.94
CA ARG A 102 -8.04 -0.78 -1.73
C ARG A 102 -7.36 -2.14 -1.61
N ALA A 103 -6.03 -2.19 -1.64
CA ALA A 103 -5.26 -3.41 -1.43
C ALA A 103 -5.58 -4.03 -0.06
N ARG A 104 -5.61 -3.25 1.02
CA ARG A 104 -5.97 -3.73 2.35
C ARG A 104 -7.40 -4.28 2.41
N ARG A 105 -8.36 -3.59 1.80
CA ARG A 105 -9.75 -4.10 1.71
C ARG A 105 -9.83 -5.44 0.95
N MET A 106 -9.11 -5.57 -0.16
CA MET A 106 -9.03 -6.82 -0.92
C MET A 106 -8.41 -7.93 -0.07
N TYR A 107 -7.29 -7.66 0.59
CA TYR A 107 -6.59 -8.62 1.44
C TYR A 107 -7.49 -9.12 2.59
N ASN A 108 -8.19 -8.21 3.26
CA ASN A 108 -9.16 -8.55 4.31
C ASN A 108 -10.33 -9.40 3.81
N ASN A 109 -10.63 -9.35 2.50
CA ASN A 109 -11.65 -10.16 1.84
C ASN A 109 -11.09 -11.45 1.21
N LYS A 110 -9.88 -11.89 1.61
CA LYS A 110 -9.18 -13.07 1.09
C LYS A 110 -8.90 -12.98 -0.42
N ILE A 111 -8.50 -11.79 -0.86
CA ILE A 111 -7.97 -11.52 -2.21
C ILE A 111 -6.58 -10.93 -2.03
N ARG A 112 -5.54 -11.77 -2.17
CA ARG A 112 -4.17 -11.54 -1.72
C ARG A 112 -3.19 -11.39 -2.89
N ASP A 113 -3.51 -11.99 -4.03
CA ASP A 113 -2.64 -11.96 -5.21
C ASP A 113 -3.43 -11.83 -6.52
N LEU A 114 -2.70 -11.77 -7.64
CA LEU A 114 -3.29 -11.62 -8.97
C LEU A 114 -4.09 -12.87 -9.41
N GLY A 115 -3.76 -14.05 -8.88
CA GLY A 115 -4.47 -15.29 -9.14
C GLY A 115 -5.87 -15.26 -8.52
N GLU A 116 -5.95 -14.91 -7.23
CA GLU A 116 -7.22 -14.74 -6.52
C GLU A 116 -8.06 -13.60 -7.14
N VAL A 117 -7.41 -12.53 -7.61
CA VAL A 117 -8.08 -11.46 -8.38
C VAL A 117 -8.68 -11.98 -9.69
N LYS A 118 -8.05 -12.95 -10.35
CA LYS A 118 -8.58 -13.58 -11.55
C LYS A 118 -9.76 -14.51 -11.23
N GLU A 119 -9.70 -15.25 -10.14
CA GLU A 119 -10.74 -16.21 -9.77
C GLU A 119 -11.99 -15.57 -9.15
N VAL A 120 -11.83 -14.48 -8.39
CA VAL A 120 -12.96 -13.87 -7.68
C VAL A 120 -14.03 -13.36 -8.63
N ASP A 121 -15.31 -13.51 -8.28
CA ASP A 121 -16.39 -12.98 -9.10
C ASP A 121 -16.32 -11.44 -9.22
N TYR A 122 -16.64 -10.94 -10.41
CA TYR A 122 -16.63 -9.50 -10.71
C TYR A 122 -17.58 -8.74 -9.77
N VAL A 123 -18.77 -9.25 -9.46
CA VAL A 123 -19.73 -8.55 -8.62
C VAL A 123 -19.17 -8.38 -7.20
N LYS A 124 -18.55 -9.43 -6.66
CA LYS A 124 -17.87 -9.38 -5.36
C LYS A 124 -16.71 -8.40 -5.37
N LEU A 125 -15.86 -8.41 -6.39
CA LEU A 125 -14.76 -7.47 -6.52
C LEU A 125 -15.26 -6.02 -6.63
N ALA A 126 -16.28 -5.77 -7.44
CA ALA A 126 -16.90 -4.46 -7.62
C ALA A 126 -17.51 -3.90 -6.33
N GLN A 127 -18.01 -4.74 -5.43
CA GLN A 127 -18.48 -4.31 -4.11
C GLN A 127 -17.33 -3.84 -3.20
N ILE A 128 -16.14 -4.43 -3.32
CA ILE A 128 -14.99 -4.11 -2.46
C ILE A 128 -14.26 -2.84 -2.93
N ILE A 129 -13.97 -2.75 -4.23
CA ILE A 129 -13.12 -1.68 -4.80
C ILE A 129 -13.84 -0.72 -5.74
N GLY A 130 -15.13 -0.95 -6.00
CA GLY A 130 -15.96 -0.16 -6.92
C GLY A 130 -16.00 -0.73 -8.34
N LYS A 131 -17.12 -0.54 -9.04
CA LYS A 131 -17.40 -1.11 -10.37
C LYS A 131 -16.33 -0.77 -11.41
N LYS A 132 -15.99 0.52 -11.57
CA LYS A 132 -15.02 0.98 -12.57
C LYS A 132 -13.63 0.37 -12.34
N VAL A 133 -13.16 0.41 -11.09
CA VAL A 133 -11.83 -0.11 -10.72
C VAL A 133 -11.79 -1.63 -10.86
N ALA A 134 -12.85 -2.33 -10.46
CA ALA A 134 -12.95 -3.78 -10.64
C ALA A 134 -12.89 -4.19 -12.12
N LEU A 135 -13.56 -3.43 -13.00
CA LEU A 135 -13.49 -3.67 -14.43
C LEU A 135 -12.05 -3.50 -14.96
N ASP A 136 -11.39 -2.40 -14.59
CA ASP A 136 -10.02 -2.11 -15.02
C ASP A 136 -9.01 -3.14 -14.48
N VAL A 137 -9.20 -3.59 -13.24
CA VAL A 137 -8.37 -4.63 -12.61
C VAL A 137 -8.58 -5.99 -13.28
N LYS A 138 -9.82 -6.38 -13.56
CA LYS A 138 -10.12 -7.64 -14.26
C LYS A 138 -9.52 -7.67 -15.67
N LYS A 139 -9.57 -6.54 -16.39
CA LYS A 139 -8.90 -6.40 -17.68
C LYS A 139 -7.39 -6.59 -17.59
N GLN A 140 -6.74 -6.05 -16.53
CA GLN A 140 -5.31 -6.21 -16.31
C GLN A 140 -4.89 -7.67 -16.06
N VAL A 141 -5.77 -8.51 -15.50
CA VAL A 141 -5.52 -9.95 -15.30
C VAL A 141 -6.03 -10.82 -16.46
N GLY A 142 -6.38 -10.22 -17.59
CA GLY A 142 -6.76 -10.92 -18.82
C GLY A 142 -8.20 -11.42 -18.87
N GLN A 143 -9.09 -10.89 -18.02
CA GLN A 143 -10.53 -11.15 -18.09
C GLN A 143 -11.27 -9.92 -18.60
N ASP A 144 -11.86 -10.01 -19.79
CA ASP A 144 -12.68 -8.93 -20.31
C ASP A 144 -14.16 -9.13 -19.97
N PHE A 145 -14.70 -8.22 -19.15
CA PHE A 145 -16.10 -8.17 -18.78
C PHE A 145 -16.86 -7.03 -19.47
N SER A 146 -16.33 -6.51 -20.59
CA SER A 146 -16.91 -5.43 -21.40
C SER A 146 -18.39 -5.63 -21.77
N LYS A 147 -18.91 -6.86 -21.70
CA LYS A 147 -20.31 -7.21 -22.02
C LYS A 147 -21.19 -7.55 -20.80
N VAL A 148 -20.66 -7.59 -19.58
CA VAL A 148 -21.47 -7.96 -18.40
C VAL A 148 -22.31 -6.78 -17.94
N LYS A 149 -23.60 -6.78 -18.31
CA LYS A 149 -24.61 -5.89 -17.75
C LYS A 149 -24.83 -6.24 -16.28
N VAL A 150 -24.17 -5.51 -15.38
CA VAL A 150 -24.42 -5.58 -13.94
C VAL A 150 -25.82 -4.99 -13.70
N LYS A 151 -26.79 -5.83 -13.34
CA LYS A 151 -28.11 -5.35 -12.90
C LYS A 151 -27.91 -4.38 -11.73
N GLU A 152 -28.41 -3.17 -11.83
CA GLU A 152 -28.34 -2.20 -10.75
C GLU A 152 -29.13 -2.70 -9.53
N ASN A 153 -28.46 -2.67 -8.38
CA ASN A 153 -28.99 -2.73 -7.02
C ASN A 153 -30.19 -3.66 -6.77
N LYS A 154 -29.90 -4.94 -6.45
CA LYS A 154 -30.66 -5.62 -5.39
C LYS A 154 -29.80 -5.68 -4.15
N ARG A 155 -29.89 -4.65 -3.29
CA ARG A 155 -29.51 -4.81 -1.88
C ARG A 155 -30.37 -5.95 -1.33
N LYS A 156 -29.77 -7.10 -1.00
CA LYS A 156 -30.44 -8.10 -0.16
C LYS A 156 -30.45 -7.53 1.26
N GLY A 157 -31.52 -6.82 1.63
CA GLY A 157 -31.65 -6.22 2.95
C GLY A 157 -33.02 -5.57 3.15
N GLN A 158 -33.77 -6.16 4.08
CA GLN A 158 -35.10 -5.85 4.61
C GLN A 158 -36.30 -6.13 3.67
N ILE A 159 -36.94 -7.29 3.89
CA ILE A 159 -38.29 -7.57 3.43
C ILE A 159 -39.22 -6.65 4.24
N SER A 160 -40.07 -5.89 3.59
CA SER A 160 -41.04 -5.05 4.31
C SER A 160 -42.14 -5.92 4.89
N LEU A 161 -42.69 -5.54 6.04
CA LEU A 161 -43.76 -6.28 6.73
C LEU A 161 -45.05 -6.44 5.90
N ASN A 162 -45.15 -5.81 4.73
CA ASN A 162 -46.30 -5.91 3.81
C ASN A 162 -46.21 -7.09 2.83
N ASP A 163 -45.14 -7.88 2.84
CA ASP A 163 -44.99 -9.09 2.01
C ASP A 163 -45.40 -10.39 2.75
N TYR A 164 -46.18 -10.28 3.84
CA TYR A 164 -46.85 -11.43 4.51
C TYR A 164 -48.31 -11.56 4.08
#